data_AF-A0A0W8JEK8-F1
#
_entry.id   AF-A0A0W8JEK8-F1
#
_cell.length_a   1.000
_cell.length_b   1.000
_cell.length_c   1.000
_cell.angle_alpha   90.00
_cell.angle_beta   90.00
_cell.angle_gamma   90.00
#
_symmetry.space_group_name_H-M   'P 1'
#
loop_
_entity.id
_entity.type
_entity.pdbx_description
1 polymer ?
#
loop_
_entity_poly.entity_id
_entity_poly.type
_entity_poly.pdbx_seq_one_letter_code
_entity_poly.pdbx_strand_id
1 'polypeptide(L)'
;MMTDKHFKHTIVASLISSLAWVALPSFANGFHTENGGTTGGQGGQVVRATTGTQIHEALCNRASNDTPIIIQVEGTINHGNTSKVSGNSCNTAADKIELKDISNVTLIGVGQGALFDELGIHIRSSSNIIIRNVHVRNVKKSGSPLSNGGDAIGMEKDVSNVWVDHVTLEASGGESAGYDALFDMKNNTKYVTLSYSILKNSGRGGLVGSSDSDNNNGPVTFHHNYYENINSRTPLLRHATAHSYNNYYDGLISSGMNPRIGGKIKAENNYVKDSKDPLGTFYTNDMGFWDVSGNIWDNVRWSNDGSKMHPAGPNPVSTTSIHIPYQYQPDQASCVPAIVMATAGANKGLAVSDGSCHVTTPGNNQPGNGNGDNGNGGGQDNGGDNGGGSTQGVNLALNVAADGSSKGNGTSYGNVTDGDSSTYWSPSGSTGTISVKRLNQTINAVRIVELSGTQGTVTSWSLVNHDDGATLASGSSIPSVIAFPNTNLEKISFVIHAASGTPAIAEFEIYKN
;
A
#
# COMPACT_ATOMS: atom_id res chain seq x y z
N MET A 1 35.10 66.78 -13.60
CA MET A 1 33.69 66.90 -14.03
C MET A 1 33.53 65.91 -15.19
N MET A 2 33.21 64.62 -14.97
CA MET A 2 32.18 64.04 -14.10
C MET A 2 30.77 64.53 -14.49
N THR A 3 30.06 63.72 -15.26
CA THR A 3 28.61 63.51 -15.23
C THR A 3 28.30 62.10 -15.75
N ASP A 4 27.52 61.33 -14.99
CA ASP A 4 27.32 59.89 -15.19
C ASP A 4 26.40 59.52 -16.36
N LYS A 5 26.61 58.33 -16.92
CA LYS A 5 25.61 57.61 -17.70
C LYS A 5 24.91 56.59 -16.80
N HIS A 6 23.62 56.79 -16.52
CA HIS A 6 22.80 55.86 -15.75
C HIS A 6 22.70 54.49 -16.44
N PHE A 7 23.32 53.47 -15.84
CA PHE A 7 23.15 52.07 -16.23
C PHE A 7 21.95 51.48 -15.49
N LYS A 8 20.82 51.29 -16.20
CA LYS A 8 19.64 50.61 -15.63
C LYS A 8 19.97 49.14 -15.37
N HIS A 9 20.12 48.78 -14.10
CA HIS A 9 20.24 47.38 -13.70
C HIS A 9 18.86 46.72 -13.76
N THR A 10 18.67 45.82 -14.73
CA THR A 10 17.53 44.89 -14.73
C THR A 10 17.78 43.86 -13.62
N ILE A 11 17.02 43.95 -12.52
CA ILE A 11 17.04 42.92 -11.48
C ILE A 11 16.37 41.68 -12.05
N VAL A 12 17.18 40.68 -12.41
CA VAL A 12 16.69 39.33 -12.69
C VAL A 12 16.38 38.69 -11.34
N ALA A 13 15.10 38.66 -10.98
CA ALA A 13 14.63 37.90 -9.84
C ALA A 13 14.68 36.41 -10.17
N SER A 14 15.79 35.74 -9.85
CA SER A 14 15.84 34.27 -9.84
C SER A 14 14.89 33.75 -8.76
N LEU A 15 13.68 33.38 -9.18
CA LEU A 15 12.83 32.46 -8.44
C LEU A 15 13.55 31.12 -8.36
N ILE A 16 14.26 30.92 -7.24
CA ILE A 16 14.71 29.59 -6.82
C ILE A 16 13.46 28.83 -6.43
N SER A 17 12.88 28.11 -7.40
CA SER A 17 11.89 27.08 -7.10
C SER A 17 12.56 26.01 -6.26
N SER A 18 12.23 25.96 -4.98
CA SER A 18 12.58 24.84 -4.11
C SER A 18 11.87 23.59 -4.62
N LEU A 19 12.53 22.86 -5.53
CA LEU A 19 12.16 21.52 -5.94
C LEU A 19 12.16 20.63 -4.70
N ALA A 20 10.98 20.47 -4.09
CA ALA A 20 10.74 19.43 -3.12
C ALA A 20 10.97 18.08 -3.83
N TRP A 21 12.13 17.47 -3.60
CA TRP A 21 12.36 16.10 -3.98
C TRP A 21 11.34 15.23 -3.23
N VAL A 22 10.28 14.81 -3.93
CA VAL A 22 9.52 13.62 -3.53
C VAL A 22 10.43 12.44 -3.78
N ALA A 23 11.32 12.15 -2.83
CA ALA A 23 12.11 10.93 -2.88
C ALA A 23 11.13 9.74 -2.98
N LEU A 24 11.43 8.77 -3.85
CA LEU A 24 10.72 7.50 -3.80
C LEU A 24 10.89 6.94 -2.38
N PRO A 25 9.81 6.41 -1.76
CA PRO A 25 9.90 5.90 -0.39
C PRO A 25 10.95 4.78 -0.33
N SER A 26 11.64 4.67 0.81
CA SER A 26 12.68 3.67 1.11
C SER A 26 12.19 2.20 1.15
N PHE A 27 11.01 1.95 0.58
CA PHE A 27 10.26 0.70 0.59
C PHE A 27 9.84 0.25 -0.82
N ALA A 28 10.22 1.00 -1.86
CA ALA A 28 10.00 0.61 -3.25
C ALA A 28 11.03 -0.47 -3.65
N ASN A 29 10.63 -1.73 -3.55
CA ASN A 29 11.46 -2.91 -3.80
C ASN A 29 10.87 -3.74 -4.96
N GLY A 30 11.69 -4.52 -5.68
CA GLY A 30 11.22 -5.36 -6.79
C GLY A 30 11.84 -5.01 -8.13
N PHE A 31 11.66 -5.85 -9.15
CA PHE A 31 12.27 -5.66 -10.48
C PHE A 31 11.89 -4.35 -11.19
N HIS A 32 10.93 -3.57 -10.68
CA HIS A 32 10.64 -2.22 -11.18
C HIS A 32 11.71 -1.18 -10.81
N THR A 33 12.59 -1.46 -9.83
CA THR A 33 13.73 -0.61 -9.44
C THR A 33 14.92 -0.78 -10.38
N GLU A 34 14.98 -1.91 -11.09
CA GLU A 34 16.01 -2.22 -12.08
C GLU A 34 15.80 -1.43 -13.38
N ASN A 35 16.73 -1.56 -14.33
CA ASN A 35 16.61 -0.95 -15.66
C ASN A 35 16.32 0.57 -15.63
N GLY A 36 17.00 1.29 -14.73
CA GLY A 36 16.81 2.73 -14.52
C GLY A 36 15.69 3.12 -13.53
N GLY A 37 14.96 2.15 -12.99
CA GLY A 37 13.93 2.36 -11.98
C GLY A 37 12.57 2.75 -12.54
N THR A 38 11.62 3.02 -11.64
CA THR A 38 10.27 3.51 -11.98
C THR A 38 9.93 4.70 -11.08
N THR A 39 9.79 5.89 -11.67
CA THR A 39 9.41 7.16 -11.02
C THR A 39 8.00 7.62 -11.39
N GLY A 40 7.38 7.00 -12.40
CA GLY A 40 6.06 7.37 -12.91
C GLY A 40 5.99 8.85 -13.32
N GLY A 41 5.00 9.56 -12.78
CA GLY A 41 4.75 10.97 -13.02
C GLY A 41 5.59 11.97 -12.22
N GLN A 42 6.58 11.52 -11.45
CA GLN A 42 7.36 12.38 -10.56
C GLN A 42 8.00 13.58 -11.31
N GLY A 43 7.90 14.77 -10.72
CA GLY A 43 8.35 16.03 -11.35
C GLY A 43 7.38 16.60 -12.40
N GLY A 44 6.31 15.87 -12.71
CA GLY A 44 5.25 16.29 -13.61
C GLY A 44 4.16 17.14 -12.96
N GLN A 45 3.12 17.44 -13.75
CA GLN A 45 1.90 18.06 -13.22
C GLN A 45 1.11 17.06 -12.36
N VAL A 46 0.49 17.56 -11.29
CA VAL A 46 -0.51 16.81 -10.52
C VAL A 46 -1.89 17.31 -10.92
N VAL A 47 -2.77 16.42 -11.35
CA VAL A 47 -4.14 16.72 -11.77
C VAL A 47 -5.13 15.78 -11.10
N ARG A 48 -6.39 16.22 -10.95
CA ARG A 48 -7.48 15.37 -10.44
C ARG A 48 -8.41 14.91 -11.55
N ALA A 49 -8.91 13.68 -11.46
CA ALA A 49 -9.90 13.11 -12.35
C ALA A 49 -10.98 12.35 -11.56
N THR A 50 -12.25 12.54 -11.92
CA THR A 50 -13.40 11.83 -11.34
C THR A 50 -14.19 11.03 -12.39
N THR A 51 -13.69 11.01 -13.63
CA THR A 51 -14.27 10.30 -14.79
C THR A 51 -13.14 9.75 -15.67
N GLY A 52 -13.41 8.71 -16.46
CA GLY A 52 -12.43 8.16 -17.37
C GLY A 52 -12.07 9.13 -18.50
N THR A 53 -13.03 9.95 -18.95
CA THR A 53 -12.78 11.05 -19.88
C THR A 53 -11.74 12.02 -19.31
N GLN A 54 -11.81 12.40 -18.03
CA GLN A 54 -10.81 13.28 -17.41
C GLN A 54 -9.43 12.63 -17.27
N ILE A 55 -9.36 11.31 -17.07
CA ILE A 55 -8.07 10.58 -17.15
C ILE A 55 -7.50 10.69 -18.57
N HIS A 56 -8.33 10.54 -19.60
CA HIS A 56 -7.89 10.71 -20.98
C HIS A 56 -7.51 12.17 -21.32
N GLU A 57 -8.27 13.17 -20.85
CA GLU A 57 -7.92 14.60 -20.97
C GLU A 57 -6.56 14.89 -20.32
N ALA A 58 -6.33 14.38 -19.11
CA ALA A 58 -5.06 14.53 -18.41
C ALA A 58 -3.88 13.96 -19.22
N LEU A 59 -4.03 12.79 -19.85
CA LEU A 59 -3.01 12.19 -20.70
C LEU A 59 -2.77 12.98 -21.99
N CYS A 60 -3.84 13.50 -22.61
CA CYS A 60 -3.81 14.20 -23.91
C CYS A 60 -3.43 15.69 -23.84
N ASN A 61 -3.54 16.32 -22.66
CA ASN A 61 -3.21 17.73 -22.45
C ASN A 61 -1.72 17.95 -22.11
N ARG A 62 -0.92 16.88 -22.03
CA ARG A 62 0.53 16.95 -21.82
C ARG A 62 1.25 17.49 -23.05
N ALA A 63 2.39 18.15 -22.85
CA ALA A 63 3.18 18.73 -23.94
C ALA A 63 3.72 17.66 -24.93
N SER A 64 4.01 16.47 -24.43
CA SER A 64 4.47 15.30 -25.19
C SER A 64 4.02 13.99 -24.50
N ASN A 65 4.09 12.87 -25.21
CA ASN A 65 3.68 11.55 -24.69
C ASN A 65 4.59 11.02 -23.55
N ASP A 66 5.79 11.59 -23.40
CA ASP A 66 6.77 11.33 -22.35
C ASP A 66 6.84 12.44 -21.27
N THR A 67 6.04 13.51 -21.35
CA THR A 67 5.96 14.52 -20.28
C THR A 67 5.39 13.86 -19.01
N PRO A 68 6.06 13.96 -17.83
CA PRO A 68 5.56 13.30 -16.62
C PRO A 68 4.21 13.84 -16.13
N ILE A 69 3.35 12.97 -15.59
CA ILE A 69 2.06 13.36 -14.98
C ILE A 69 1.63 12.45 -13.81
N ILE A 70 1.10 13.06 -12.75
CA ILE A 70 0.41 12.37 -11.65
C ILE A 70 -1.09 12.66 -11.77
N ILE A 71 -1.88 11.62 -12.01
CA ILE A 71 -3.33 11.66 -12.12
C ILE A 71 -3.92 11.10 -10.83
N GLN A 72 -4.40 11.99 -9.96
CA GLN A 72 -5.13 11.66 -8.75
C GLN A 72 -6.59 11.35 -9.11
N VAL A 73 -7.03 10.12 -8.86
CA VAL A 73 -8.38 9.64 -9.20
C VAL A 73 -9.24 9.57 -7.94
N GLU A 74 -10.49 10.03 -8.03
CA GLU A 74 -11.45 9.97 -6.92
C GLU A 74 -12.84 9.59 -7.43
N GLY A 75 -13.53 8.69 -6.73
CA GLY A 75 -14.87 8.21 -7.10
C GLY A 75 -14.85 7.06 -8.11
N THR A 76 -15.96 6.90 -8.85
CA THR A 76 -16.19 5.74 -9.73
C THR A 76 -15.97 6.07 -11.20
N ILE A 77 -15.03 5.36 -11.82
CA ILE A 77 -14.72 5.36 -13.23
C ILE A 77 -15.42 4.16 -13.88
N ASN A 78 -16.19 4.38 -14.95
CA ASN A 78 -16.95 3.35 -15.65
C ASN A 78 -17.16 3.72 -17.13
N HIS A 79 -17.73 2.81 -17.91
CA HIS A 79 -18.03 3.00 -19.34
C HIS A 79 -18.80 4.30 -19.61
N GLY A 80 -19.87 4.57 -18.85
CA GLY A 80 -20.71 5.74 -19.00
C GLY A 80 -20.02 7.09 -18.74
N ASN A 81 -18.83 7.10 -18.14
CA ASN A 81 -18.01 8.30 -17.97
C ASN A 81 -16.61 8.20 -18.61
N THR A 82 -16.39 7.27 -19.56
CA THR A 82 -15.10 7.03 -20.21
C THR A 82 -15.19 7.20 -21.74
N SER A 83 -15.12 8.44 -22.20
CA SER A 83 -15.04 8.77 -23.63
C SER A 83 -13.60 8.83 -24.13
N LYS A 84 -13.41 8.57 -25.43
CA LYS A 84 -12.14 8.77 -26.11
C LYS A 84 -11.78 10.27 -26.17
N VAL A 85 -10.53 10.60 -25.86
CA VAL A 85 -9.93 11.92 -26.10
C VAL A 85 -8.76 11.77 -27.06
N SER A 86 -8.53 12.77 -27.92
CA SER A 86 -7.46 12.74 -28.93
C SER A 86 -6.56 13.95 -28.79
N GLY A 87 -5.25 13.73 -28.82
CA GLY A 87 -4.21 14.75 -28.71
C GLY A 87 -2.85 14.17 -29.10
N ASN A 88 -1.83 15.02 -29.26
CA ASN A 88 -0.52 14.58 -29.75
C ASN A 88 0.30 13.77 -28.72
N SER A 89 -0.14 13.72 -27.45
CA SER A 89 0.56 13.13 -26.31
C SER A 89 -0.14 11.89 -25.71
N CYS A 90 -1.13 11.34 -26.42
CA CYS A 90 -1.94 10.22 -25.94
C CYS A 90 -2.45 9.31 -27.07
N ASN A 91 -2.72 8.04 -26.76
CA ASN A 91 -3.46 7.12 -27.62
C ASN A 91 -4.57 6.44 -26.80
N THR A 92 -5.75 7.05 -26.74
CA THR A 92 -6.87 6.58 -25.90
C THR A 92 -8.01 5.96 -26.72
N ALA A 93 -8.87 5.21 -26.02
CA ALA A 93 -10.09 4.61 -26.53
C ALA A 93 -11.29 4.96 -25.62
N ALA A 94 -12.51 4.77 -26.11
CA ALA A 94 -13.68 4.77 -25.23
C ALA A 94 -13.76 3.43 -24.47
N ASP A 95 -14.58 3.37 -23.43
CA ASP A 95 -15.01 2.13 -22.75
C ASP A 95 -13.87 1.31 -22.10
N LYS A 96 -12.68 1.90 -21.94
CA LYS A 96 -11.51 1.39 -21.20
C LYS A 96 -10.59 2.53 -20.80
N ILE A 97 -9.65 2.27 -19.88
CA ILE A 97 -8.48 3.14 -19.68
C ILE A 97 -7.30 2.54 -20.44
N GLU A 98 -6.72 3.29 -21.40
CA GLU A 98 -5.57 2.83 -22.19
C GLU A 98 -4.36 3.76 -21.97
N LEU A 99 -3.34 3.26 -21.26
CA LEU A 99 -2.03 3.87 -21.09
C LEU A 99 -1.12 3.37 -22.21
N LYS A 100 -1.16 4.05 -23.36
CA LYS A 100 -0.57 3.53 -24.60
C LYS A 100 0.22 4.52 -25.44
N ASP A 101 1.35 4.03 -25.95
CA ASP A 101 2.36 4.78 -26.69
C ASP A 101 2.86 6.02 -25.90
N ILE A 102 2.97 5.88 -24.56
CA ILE A 102 3.29 6.94 -23.59
C ILE A 102 4.34 6.49 -22.56
N SER A 103 4.88 7.44 -21.80
CA SER A 103 5.65 7.14 -20.60
C SER A 103 5.41 8.15 -19.48
N ASN A 104 5.99 7.86 -18.31
CA ASN A 104 6.09 8.76 -17.16
C ASN A 104 4.71 9.12 -16.55
N VAL A 105 3.93 8.12 -16.19
CA VAL A 105 2.56 8.30 -15.65
C VAL A 105 2.44 7.67 -14.27
N THR A 106 1.88 8.41 -13.32
CA THR A 106 1.32 7.85 -12.07
C THR A 106 -0.20 7.99 -12.10
N LEU A 107 -0.93 6.88 -11.98
CA LEU A 107 -2.38 6.86 -11.72
C LEU A 107 -2.58 6.44 -10.27
N ILE A 108 -3.16 7.31 -9.44
CA ILE A 108 -3.28 7.04 -8.00
C ILE A 108 -4.66 7.39 -7.45
N GLY A 109 -5.31 6.45 -6.76
CA GLY A 109 -6.56 6.73 -6.05
C GLY A 109 -6.34 7.61 -4.82
N VAL A 110 -7.21 8.59 -4.59
CA VAL A 110 -7.15 9.53 -3.46
C VAL A 110 -8.53 9.75 -2.83
N GLY A 111 -8.58 10.47 -1.70
CA GLY A 111 -9.83 10.80 -1.01
C GLY A 111 -10.55 9.55 -0.51
N GLN A 112 -11.81 9.38 -0.90
CA GLN A 112 -12.59 8.16 -0.59
C GLN A 112 -12.20 6.93 -1.44
N GLY A 113 -11.19 7.06 -2.31
CA GLY A 113 -10.66 6.02 -3.17
C GLY A 113 -11.13 6.15 -4.63
N ALA A 114 -10.53 5.33 -5.49
CA ALA A 114 -10.85 5.23 -6.90
C ALA A 114 -11.34 3.81 -7.24
N LEU A 115 -12.57 3.71 -7.74
CA LEU A 115 -13.18 2.47 -8.21
C LEU A 115 -13.30 2.47 -9.73
N PHE A 116 -12.69 1.50 -10.39
CA PHE A 116 -12.87 1.21 -11.82
C PHE A 116 -13.88 0.06 -11.92
N ASP A 117 -15.14 0.40 -12.21
CA ASP A 117 -16.25 -0.53 -12.19
C ASP A 117 -16.52 -1.09 -13.59
N GLU A 118 -16.31 -2.39 -13.75
CA GLU A 118 -16.35 -3.13 -15.02
C GLU A 118 -15.38 -2.58 -16.10
N LEU A 119 -14.39 -1.79 -15.70
CA LEU A 119 -13.49 -1.03 -16.56
C LEU A 119 -12.02 -1.41 -16.35
N GLY A 120 -11.40 -2.07 -17.33
CA GLY A 120 -10.00 -2.48 -17.27
C GLY A 120 -9.01 -1.36 -17.54
N ILE A 121 -7.80 -1.49 -16.97
CA ILE A 121 -6.66 -0.61 -17.25
C ILE A 121 -5.65 -1.37 -18.12
N HIS A 122 -5.38 -0.85 -19.32
CA HIS A 122 -4.51 -1.47 -20.31
C HIS A 122 -3.23 -0.65 -20.48
N ILE A 123 -2.06 -1.28 -20.35
CA ILE A 123 -0.74 -0.67 -20.57
C ILE A 123 -0.13 -1.26 -21.84
N ARG A 124 0.31 -0.43 -22.79
CA ARG A 124 0.79 -0.89 -24.10
C ARG A 124 1.83 0.02 -24.75
N SER A 125 2.90 -0.53 -25.31
CA SER A 125 4.01 0.25 -25.89
C SER A 125 4.52 1.36 -24.95
N SER A 126 4.53 1.13 -23.64
CA SER A 126 4.62 2.19 -22.63
C SER A 126 5.56 1.82 -21.49
N SER A 127 6.20 2.83 -20.90
CA SER A 127 7.18 2.61 -19.84
C SER A 127 7.16 3.64 -18.72
N ASN A 128 7.77 3.30 -17.59
CA ASN A 128 7.80 4.13 -16.39
C ASN A 128 6.38 4.51 -15.91
N ILE A 129 5.62 3.48 -15.52
CA ILE A 129 4.20 3.61 -15.14
C ILE A 129 4.02 3.17 -13.68
N ILE A 130 3.30 3.98 -12.90
CA ILE A 130 2.90 3.66 -11.53
C ILE A 130 1.36 3.63 -11.45
N ILE A 131 0.78 2.56 -10.89
CA ILE A 131 -0.66 2.47 -10.59
C ILE A 131 -0.82 2.15 -9.11
N ARG A 132 -1.47 3.04 -8.34
CA ARG A 132 -1.57 2.89 -6.87
C ARG A 132 -2.95 3.17 -6.30
N ASN A 133 -3.31 2.48 -5.21
CA ASN A 133 -4.51 2.78 -4.43
C ASN A 133 -5.85 2.74 -5.21
N VAL A 134 -5.97 1.86 -6.22
CA VAL A 134 -7.18 1.71 -7.05
C VAL A 134 -7.86 0.35 -6.84
N HIS A 135 -9.19 0.33 -6.84
CA HIS A 135 -9.99 -0.90 -6.91
C HIS A 135 -10.46 -1.07 -8.35
N VAL A 136 -10.06 -2.15 -9.03
CA VAL A 136 -10.58 -2.54 -10.34
C VAL A 136 -11.41 -3.80 -10.18
N ARG A 137 -12.66 -3.80 -10.61
CA ARG A 137 -13.56 -4.97 -10.45
C ARG A 137 -14.35 -5.33 -11.70
N ASN A 138 -14.63 -6.62 -11.83
CA ASN A 138 -15.63 -7.19 -12.73
C ASN A 138 -15.46 -6.85 -14.22
N VAL A 139 -14.22 -6.72 -14.68
CA VAL A 139 -13.90 -6.38 -16.07
C VAL A 139 -14.31 -7.50 -17.03
N LYS A 140 -15.18 -7.20 -18.01
CA LYS A 140 -15.72 -8.21 -18.93
C LYS A 140 -14.84 -8.44 -20.16
N LYS A 141 -14.61 -9.71 -20.48
CA LYS A 141 -13.84 -10.18 -21.64
C LYS A 141 -14.64 -10.09 -22.93
N SER A 142 -15.82 -10.70 -22.93
CA SER A 142 -16.69 -10.84 -24.10
C SER A 142 -18.13 -11.17 -23.67
N GLY A 143 -19.08 -11.09 -24.61
CA GLY A 143 -20.49 -11.45 -24.37
C GLY A 143 -21.30 -10.42 -23.57
N SER A 144 -20.69 -9.31 -23.15
CA SER A 144 -21.35 -8.17 -22.51
C SER A 144 -21.22 -6.91 -23.37
N PRO A 145 -22.21 -5.99 -23.39
CA PRO A 145 -22.03 -4.63 -23.94
C PRO A 145 -20.87 -3.85 -23.30
N LEU A 146 -20.48 -4.22 -22.08
CA LEU A 146 -19.40 -3.61 -21.29
C LEU A 146 -18.06 -4.37 -21.43
N SER A 147 -17.89 -5.15 -22.49
CA SER A 147 -16.65 -5.93 -22.73
C SER A 147 -15.53 -5.04 -23.25
N ASN A 148 -14.38 -5.02 -22.56
CA ASN A 148 -13.27 -4.11 -22.89
C ASN A 148 -11.88 -4.76 -22.85
N GLY A 149 -11.80 -6.06 -22.55
CA GLY A 149 -10.58 -6.87 -22.63
C GLY A 149 -10.59 -8.03 -21.63
N GLY A 150 -11.26 -7.86 -20.49
CA GLY A 150 -11.44 -8.90 -19.47
C GLY A 150 -10.34 -8.98 -18.43
N ASP A 151 -9.20 -8.34 -18.68
CA ASP A 151 -8.09 -8.20 -17.73
C ASP A 151 -8.34 -6.98 -16.83
N ALA A 152 -8.24 -7.12 -15.50
CA ALA A 152 -8.39 -5.97 -14.60
C ALA A 152 -7.24 -4.96 -14.79
N ILE A 153 -6.00 -5.43 -14.79
CA ILE A 153 -4.84 -4.71 -15.32
C ILE A 153 -4.12 -5.61 -16.33
N GLY A 154 -4.08 -5.19 -17.59
CA GLY A 154 -3.43 -5.93 -18.68
C GLY A 154 -2.25 -5.15 -19.26
N MET A 155 -1.09 -5.80 -19.38
CA MET A 155 0.12 -5.25 -19.99
C MET A 155 0.44 -6.02 -21.27
N GLU A 156 0.42 -5.33 -22.41
CA GLU A 156 0.61 -5.97 -23.71
C GLU A 156 1.53 -5.17 -24.63
N LYS A 157 2.52 -5.86 -25.23
CA LYS A 157 3.43 -5.34 -26.25
C LYS A 157 4.36 -4.22 -25.72
N ASP A 158 5.65 -4.55 -25.58
CA ASP A 158 6.73 -3.58 -25.38
C ASP A 158 6.47 -2.66 -24.18
N VAL A 159 6.26 -3.27 -23.00
CA VAL A 159 5.99 -2.57 -21.73
C VAL A 159 7.16 -2.77 -20.77
N SER A 160 7.64 -1.71 -20.11
CA SER A 160 8.73 -1.84 -19.14
C SER A 160 8.66 -0.87 -17.96
N ASN A 161 9.27 -1.25 -16.83
CA ASN A 161 9.39 -0.40 -15.64
C ASN A 161 8.00 0.01 -15.13
N VAL A 162 7.27 -0.96 -14.57
CA VAL A 162 5.91 -0.77 -14.08
C VAL A 162 5.79 -1.20 -12.63
N TRP A 163 5.27 -0.31 -11.79
CA TRP A 163 4.97 -0.59 -10.39
C TRP A 163 3.46 -0.48 -10.15
N VAL A 164 2.82 -1.60 -9.84
CA VAL A 164 1.41 -1.66 -9.45
C VAL A 164 1.36 -2.04 -7.98
N ASP A 165 0.74 -1.19 -7.17
CA ASP A 165 0.90 -1.28 -5.72
C ASP A 165 -0.34 -0.82 -4.96
N HIS A 166 -0.70 -1.50 -3.87
CA HIS A 166 -1.94 -1.18 -3.12
C HIS A 166 -3.18 -1.15 -4.00
N VAL A 167 -3.33 -2.11 -4.92
CA VAL A 167 -4.54 -2.25 -5.74
C VAL A 167 -5.42 -3.38 -5.24
N THR A 168 -6.73 -3.24 -5.42
CA THR A 168 -7.68 -4.35 -5.22
C THR A 168 -8.19 -4.76 -6.59
N LEU A 169 -7.90 -5.99 -7.01
CA LEU A 169 -8.30 -6.56 -8.29
C LEU A 169 -9.31 -7.68 -8.03
N GLU A 170 -10.50 -7.56 -8.60
CA GLU A 170 -11.63 -8.43 -8.27
C GLU A 170 -12.39 -8.89 -9.53
N ALA A 171 -12.77 -10.16 -9.54
CA ALA A 171 -13.74 -10.69 -10.50
C ALA A 171 -14.87 -11.41 -9.76
N SER A 172 -15.90 -11.82 -10.49
CA SER A 172 -17.01 -12.63 -9.96
C SER A 172 -17.05 -14.00 -10.64
N GLY A 173 -15.92 -14.71 -10.63
CA GLY A 173 -15.74 -16.00 -11.30
C GLY A 173 -14.64 -15.99 -12.37
N GLY A 174 -14.75 -16.89 -13.36
CA GLY A 174 -13.76 -17.08 -14.41
C GLY A 174 -14.31 -16.93 -15.83
N GLU A 175 -13.64 -17.59 -16.79
CA GLU A 175 -13.94 -17.46 -18.23
C GLU A 175 -15.37 -17.89 -18.60
N SER A 176 -15.94 -18.88 -17.91
CA SER A 176 -17.35 -19.29 -18.08
C SER A 176 -18.36 -18.23 -17.61
N ALA A 177 -17.94 -17.27 -16.78
CA ALA A 177 -18.73 -16.12 -16.34
C ALA A 177 -18.35 -14.81 -17.10
N GLY A 178 -17.47 -14.90 -18.11
CA GLY A 178 -17.08 -13.78 -18.96
C GLY A 178 -15.97 -12.88 -18.41
N TYR A 179 -15.18 -13.34 -17.43
CA TYR A 179 -14.00 -12.66 -16.90
C TYR A 179 -12.72 -13.33 -17.42
N ASP A 180 -11.62 -12.60 -17.63
CA ASP A 180 -10.31 -13.22 -17.95
C ASP A 180 -9.38 -13.26 -16.73
N ALA A 181 -8.32 -12.45 -16.70
CA ALA A 181 -7.35 -12.41 -15.60
C ALA A 181 -7.49 -11.13 -14.75
N LEU A 182 -6.79 -11.11 -13.62
CA LEU A 182 -6.65 -9.89 -12.81
C LEU A 182 -5.40 -9.10 -13.23
N PHE A 183 -4.27 -9.77 -13.48
CA PHE A 183 -2.99 -9.13 -13.71
C PHE A 183 -2.13 -9.84 -14.79
N ASP A 184 -2.31 -9.49 -16.05
CA ASP A 184 -1.73 -10.21 -17.20
C ASP A 184 -0.58 -9.44 -17.87
N MET A 185 0.50 -10.15 -18.22
CA MET A 185 1.70 -9.59 -18.86
C MET A 185 2.12 -10.42 -20.09
N LYS A 186 2.19 -9.79 -21.26
CA LYS A 186 2.49 -10.48 -22.53
C LYS A 186 3.28 -9.65 -23.52
N ASN A 187 3.95 -10.33 -24.46
CA ASN A 187 4.66 -9.76 -25.59
C ASN A 187 5.71 -8.68 -25.21
N ASN A 188 6.89 -9.10 -24.73
CA ASN A 188 7.99 -8.20 -24.33
C ASN A 188 7.61 -7.23 -23.18
N THR A 189 6.92 -7.74 -22.15
CA THR A 189 6.64 -7.00 -20.91
C THR A 189 7.68 -7.33 -19.83
N LYS A 190 8.38 -6.33 -19.26
CA LYS A 190 9.57 -6.51 -18.40
C LYS A 190 9.63 -5.56 -17.21
N TYR A 191 10.42 -5.90 -16.18
CA TYR A 191 10.70 -5.03 -15.02
C TYR A 191 9.41 -4.55 -14.33
N VAL A 192 8.54 -5.52 -14.03
CA VAL A 192 7.23 -5.28 -13.41
C VAL A 192 7.28 -5.67 -11.93
N THR A 193 6.61 -4.92 -11.08
CA THR A 193 6.34 -5.30 -9.69
C THR A 193 4.87 -5.12 -9.36
N LEU A 194 4.27 -6.16 -8.77
CA LEU A 194 2.97 -6.12 -8.12
C LEU A 194 3.17 -6.26 -6.62
N SER A 195 2.83 -5.23 -5.85
CA SER A 195 3.07 -5.20 -4.40
C SER A 195 1.84 -4.83 -3.59
N TYR A 196 1.74 -5.32 -2.35
CA TYR A 196 0.72 -4.92 -1.38
C TYR A 196 -0.72 -4.92 -1.95
N SER A 197 -1.06 -5.86 -2.83
CA SER A 197 -2.32 -5.83 -3.58
C SER A 197 -3.22 -7.02 -3.26
N ILE A 198 -4.53 -6.83 -3.31
CA ILE A 198 -5.52 -7.90 -3.17
C ILE A 198 -5.90 -8.39 -4.57
N LEU A 199 -5.86 -9.69 -4.79
CA LEU A 199 -6.36 -10.37 -5.99
C LEU A 199 -7.39 -11.40 -5.53
N LYS A 200 -8.67 -11.20 -5.87
CA LYS A 200 -9.74 -12.04 -5.32
C LYS A 200 -10.82 -12.51 -6.30
N ASN A 201 -11.42 -13.65 -5.96
CA ASN A 201 -12.66 -14.20 -6.56
C ASN A 201 -12.58 -14.48 -8.08
N SER A 202 -11.37 -14.73 -8.60
CA SER A 202 -11.12 -14.89 -10.04
C SER A 202 -10.75 -16.32 -10.45
N GLY A 203 -11.21 -16.71 -11.65
CA GLY A 203 -10.74 -17.92 -12.33
C GLY A 203 -9.24 -17.92 -12.65
N ARG A 204 -8.63 -16.73 -12.78
CA ARG A 204 -7.24 -16.50 -13.20
C ARG A 204 -6.65 -15.30 -12.44
N GLY A 205 -5.57 -15.52 -11.68
CA GLY A 205 -4.80 -14.42 -11.10
C GLY A 205 -4.08 -13.62 -12.19
N GLY A 206 -3.19 -14.26 -12.94
CA GLY A 206 -2.43 -13.61 -14.01
C GLY A 206 -1.40 -14.51 -14.68
N LEU A 207 -1.04 -14.21 -15.93
CA LEU A 207 0.10 -14.82 -16.63
C LEU A 207 1.25 -13.85 -16.90
N VAL A 208 2.43 -14.45 -17.12
CA VAL A 208 3.62 -13.83 -17.70
C VAL A 208 3.99 -14.68 -18.91
N GLY A 209 3.81 -14.11 -20.10
CA GLY A 209 3.92 -14.80 -21.39
C GLY A 209 2.61 -15.47 -21.79
N SER A 210 2.00 -14.97 -22.87
CA SER A 210 0.67 -15.37 -23.37
C SER A 210 0.65 -16.75 -24.04
N SER A 211 1.69 -17.06 -24.81
CA SER A 211 1.85 -18.32 -25.55
C SER A 211 3.19 -18.99 -25.22
N ASP A 212 3.35 -20.24 -25.65
CA ASP A 212 4.57 -21.01 -25.46
C ASP A 212 5.76 -20.45 -26.29
N SER A 213 5.49 -19.56 -27.25
CA SER A 213 6.49 -18.79 -28.00
C SER A 213 6.74 -17.37 -27.47
N ASP A 214 5.97 -16.89 -26.48
CA ASP A 214 6.07 -15.55 -25.89
C ASP A 214 7.20 -15.50 -24.84
N ASN A 215 8.44 -15.63 -25.32
CA ASN A 215 9.62 -15.98 -24.54
C ASN A 215 10.46 -14.79 -24.04
N ASN A 216 10.02 -13.56 -24.29
CA ASN A 216 10.79 -12.34 -24.04
C ASN A 216 10.20 -11.49 -22.89
N ASN A 217 9.53 -12.11 -21.91
CA ASN A 217 8.89 -11.41 -20.80
C ASN A 217 9.72 -11.49 -19.50
N GLY A 218 9.38 -10.64 -18.54
CA GLY A 218 10.06 -10.52 -17.25
C GLY A 218 11.41 -9.80 -17.31
N PRO A 219 12.09 -9.65 -16.16
CA PRO A 219 11.73 -10.25 -14.87
C PRO A 219 10.54 -9.56 -14.16
N VAL A 220 9.90 -10.25 -13.22
CA VAL A 220 8.70 -9.78 -12.50
C VAL A 220 8.78 -10.06 -10.99
N THR A 221 8.32 -9.14 -10.15
CA THR A 221 8.19 -9.34 -8.70
C THR A 221 6.72 -9.35 -8.28
N PHE A 222 6.37 -10.24 -7.35
CA PHE A 222 5.11 -10.27 -6.61
C PHE A 222 5.45 -10.27 -5.12
N HIS A 223 5.06 -9.25 -4.35
CA HIS A 223 5.28 -9.29 -2.91
C HIS A 223 4.18 -8.68 -2.06
N HIS A 224 4.01 -9.20 -0.83
CA HIS A 224 3.01 -8.70 0.14
C HIS A 224 1.57 -8.68 -0.41
N ASN A 225 1.27 -9.46 -1.45
CA ASN A 225 -0.07 -9.55 -2.04
C ASN A 225 -0.94 -10.57 -1.31
N TYR A 226 -2.25 -10.31 -1.26
CA TYR A 226 -3.26 -11.26 -0.83
C TYR A 226 -3.91 -11.91 -2.06
N TYR A 227 -3.86 -13.24 -2.14
CA TYR A 227 -4.56 -14.01 -3.17
C TYR A 227 -5.70 -14.80 -2.50
N GLU A 228 -6.93 -14.34 -2.68
CA GLU A 228 -8.12 -14.90 -2.02
C GLU A 228 -9.03 -15.60 -3.03
N ASN A 229 -9.36 -16.87 -2.81
CA ASN A 229 -10.34 -17.59 -3.65
C ASN A 229 -10.00 -17.49 -5.16
N ILE A 230 -8.72 -17.69 -5.49
CA ILE A 230 -8.22 -17.69 -6.88
C ILE A 230 -8.15 -19.13 -7.37
N ASN A 231 -8.75 -19.42 -8.53
CA ASN A 231 -8.72 -20.78 -9.05
C ASN A 231 -7.34 -21.20 -9.55
N SER A 232 -6.67 -20.34 -10.34
CA SER A 232 -5.40 -20.70 -10.98
C SER A 232 -4.56 -19.49 -11.36
N ARG A 233 -3.28 -19.74 -11.72
CA ARG A 233 -2.33 -18.77 -12.29
C ARG A 233 -1.97 -17.66 -11.30
N THR A 234 -1.12 -17.94 -10.32
CA THR A 234 -0.65 -16.94 -9.35
C THR A 234 0.89 -16.85 -9.22
N PRO A 235 1.65 -16.65 -10.31
CA PRO A 235 1.23 -16.48 -11.72
C PRO A 235 1.33 -17.79 -12.52
N LEU A 236 0.85 -17.80 -13.77
CA LEU A 236 1.33 -18.72 -14.81
C LEU A 236 2.54 -18.10 -15.51
N LEU A 237 3.70 -18.75 -15.44
CA LEU A 237 4.98 -18.14 -15.79
C LEU A 237 5.67 -18.95 -16.91
N ARG A 238 5.80 -18.35 -18.10
CA ARG A 238 6.52 -18.93 -19.25
C ARG A 238 7.83 -18.20 -19.51
N HIS A 239 8.94 -18.92 -19.65
CA HIS A 239 10.31 -18.44 -19.96
C HIS A 239 10.95 -17.43 -18.99
N ALA A 240 10.16 -16.58 -18.35
CA ALA A 240 10.57 -15.47 -17.52
C ALA A 240 11.04 -15.90 -16.12
N THR A 241 11.84 -15.04 -15.49
CA THR A 241 12.19 -15.13 -14.07
C THR A 241 11.21 -14.31 -13.24
N ALA A 242 10.68 -14.90 -12.16
CA ALA A 242 9.85 -14.23 -11.19
C ALA A 242 10.41 -14.36 -9.77
N HIS A 243 10.15 -13.37 -8.93
CA HIS A 243 10.35 -13.43 -7.49
C HIS A 243 9.01 -13.24 -6.79
N SER A 244 8.56 -14.25 -6.05
CA SER A 244 7.36 -14.23 -5.22
C SER A 244 7.77 -14.30 -3.75
N TYR A 245 7.60 -13.22 -2.99
CA TYR A 245 7.95 -13.21 -1.58
C TYR A 245 6.94 -12.54 -0.65
N ASN A 246 6.78 -13.05 0.56
CA ASN A 246 5.80 -12.57 1.55
C ASN A 246 4.37 -12.39 1.04
N ASN A 247 3.94 -13.13 0.02
CA ASN A 247 2.54 -13.15 -0.39
C ASN A 247 1.75 -14.09 0.54
N TYR A 248 0.49 -13.76 0.79
CA TYR A 248 -0.47 -14.61 1.47
C TYR A 248 -1.45 -15.20 0.45
N TYR A 249 -1.45 -16.51 0.31
CA TYR A 249 -2.36 -17.25 -0.58
C TYR A 249 -3.38 -18.00 0.28
N ASP A 250 -4.67 -17.74 0.09
CA ASP A 250 -5.76 -18.31 0.88
C ASP A 250 -6.84 -18.89 -0.05
N GLY A 251 -7.01 -20.22 -0.01
CA GLY A 251 -8.00 -20.92 -0.82
C GLY A 251 -7.70 -21.00 -2.33
N LEU A 252 -6.46 -21.29 -2.75
CA LEU A 252 -6.18 -21.62 -4.16
C LEU A 252 -6.92 -22.91 -4.57
N ILE A 253 -7.82 -22.82 -5.56
CA ILE A 253 -8.76 -23.93 -5.85
C ILE A 253 -8.12 -25.05 -6.67
N SER A 254 -7.34 -24.72 -7.70
CA SER A 254 -6.74 -25.70 -8.64
C SER A 254 -5.21 -25.73 -8.63
N SER A 255 -4.55 -24.58 -8.74
CA SER A 255 -3.07 -24.48 -8.76
C SER A 255 -2.58 -23.05 -8.53
N GLY A 256 -1.40 -22.88 -7.93
CA GLY A 256 -0.82 -21.56 -7.62
C GLY A 256 0.20 -21.06 -8.64
N MET A 257 1.44 -20.91 -8.16
CA MET A 257 2.62 -20.54 -8.94
C MET A 257 2.96 -21.64 -9.94
N ASN A 258 2.86 -21.33 -11.24
CA ASN A 258 3.07 -22.28 -12.32
C ASN A 258 4.23 -21.88 -13.24
N PRO A 259 5.50 -22.06 -12.82
CA PRO A 259 6.65 -22.02 -13.72
C PRO A 259 6.57 -23.16 -14.73
N ARG A 260 6.65 -22.83 -16.02
CA ARG A 260 6.62 -23.76 -17.14
C ARG A 260 7.50 -23.27 -18.29
N ILE A 261 7.93 -24.18 -19.17
CA ILE A 261 8.66 -23.87 -20.40
C ILE A 261 9.88 -23.00 -20.08
N GLY A 262 10.78 -23.51 -19.22
CA GLY A 262 11.98 -22.81 -18.79
C GLY A 262 11.77 -21.63 -17.84
N GLY A 263 10.53 -21.22 -17.54
CA GLY A 263 10.21 -20.17 -16.56
C GLY A 263 10.72 -20.54 -15.16
N LYS A 264 11.17 -19.55 -14.40
CA LYS A 264 11.85 -19.74 -13.11
C LYS A 264 11.24 -18.87 -12.02
N ILE A 265 10.86 -19.43 -10.88
CA ILE A 265 10.32 -18.65 -9.76
C ILE A 265 11.08 -18.86 -8.46
N LYS A 266 11.55 -17.78 -7.84
CA LYS A 266 11.97 -17.82 -6.44
C LYS A 266 10.71 -17.61 -5.59
N ALA A 267 10.36 -18.59 -4.77
CA ALA A 267 9.26 -18.51 -3.82
C ALA A 267 9.86 -18.44 -2.41
N GLU A 268 9.81 -17.25 -1.79
CA GLU A 268 10.49 -16.96 -0.52
C GLU A 268 9.54 -16.43 0.55
N ASN A 269 9.53 -17.05 1.73
CA ASN A 269 8.78 -16.60 2.91
C ASN A 269 7.28 -16.28 2.62
N ASN A 270 6.65 -16.96 1.66
CA ASN A 270 5.21 -16.84 1.43
C ASN A 270 4.44 -17.66 2.48
N TYR A 271 3.20 -17.26 2.77
CA TYR A 271 2.27 -18.07 3.55
C TYR A 271 1.18 -18.59 2.63
N VAL A 272 0.97 -19.90 2.61
CA VAL A 272 -0.04 -20.55 1.77
C VAL A 272 -0.97 -21.36 2.65
N LYS A 273 -2.26 -21.11 2.55
CA LYS A 273 -3.32 -21.67 3.40
C LYS A 273 -4.45 -22.27 2.58
N ASP A 274 -5.03 -23.37 3.08
CA ASP A 274 -6.26 -24.01 2.57
C ASP A 274 -6.26 -24.32 1.04
N SER A 275 -5.05 -24.42 0.46
CA SER A 275 -4.80 -24.31 -0.97
C SER A 275 -4.50 -25.66 -1.64
N LYS A 276 -4.70 -25.75 -2.95
CA LYS A 276 -4.31 -26.89 -3.78
C LYS A 276 -3.18 -26.53 -4.76
N ASP A 277 -2.20 -27.43 -4.85
CA ASP A 277 -1.08 -27.40 -5.83
C ASP A 277 -0.44 -26.00 -5.98
N PRO A 278 0.01 -25.36 -4.89
CA PRO A 278 0.40 -23.94 -4.90
C PRO A 278 1.73 -23.65 -5.61
N LEU A 279 2.53 -24.66 -5.94
CA LEU A 279 3.78 -24.54 -6.70
C LEU A 279 4.04 -25.79 -7.54
N GLY A 280 4.39 -25.62 -8.82
CA GLY A 280 4.79 -26.74 -9.69
C GLY A 280 4.62 -26.42 -11.18
N THR A 281 4.98 -27.35 -12.06
CA THR A 281 4.67 -27.21 -13.49
C THR A 281 3.32 -27.88 -13.78
N PHE A 282 2.34 -27.08 -14.22
CA PHE A 282 0.98 -27.57 -14.47
C PHE A 282 0.51 -27.32 -15.90
N TYR A 283 -0.24 -28.27 -16.42
CA TYR A 283 -0.89 -28.28 -17.74
C TYR A 283 0.09 -28.39 -18.94
N THR A 284 1.37 -28.70 -18.69
CA THR A 284 2.36 -29.11 -19.70
C THR A 284 3.42 -30.02 -19.08
N ASN A 285 4.13 -30.80 -19.91
CA ASN A 285 5.33 -31.55 -19.53
C ASN A 285 6.62 -30.71 -19.67
N ASP A 286 6.53 -29.55 -20.33
CA ASP A 286 7.65 -28.64 -20.52
C ASP A 286 7.95 -27.92 -19.21
N MET A 287 8.88 -28.47 -18.44
CA MET A 287 9.19 -28.05 -17.09
C MET A 287 9.60 -26.58 -16.99
N GLY A 288 9.13 -25.93 -15.93
CA GLY A 288 9.78 -24.77 -15.34
C GLY A 288 10.61 -25.17 -14.12
N PHE A 289 11.12 -24.17 -13.41
CA PHE A 289 11.99 -24.36 -12.26
C PHE A 289 11.59 -23.46 -11.10
N TRP A 290 11.96 -23.85 -9.89
CA TRP A 290 11.70 -23.08 -8.69
C TRP A 290 12.87 -23.14 -7.71
N ASP A 291 13.01 -22.06 -6.94
CA ASP A 291 13.92 -21.94 -5.81
C ASP A 291 13.10 -21.57 -4.58
N VAL A 292 13.11 -22.39 -3.53
CA VAL A 292 12.20 -22.29 -2.37
C VAL A 292 12.96 -22.02 -1.07
N SER A 293 12.52 -21.00 -0.34
CA SER A 293 13.06 -20.66 0.99
C SER A 293 11.93 -20.20 1.93
N GLY A 294 11.95 -20.67 3.18
CA GLY A 294 11.12 -20.14 4.29
C GLY A 294 9.59 -20.14 4.14
N ASN A 295 9.00 -20.66 3.06
CA ASN A 295 7.54 -20.67 2.88
C ASN A 295 6.83 -21.57 3.91
N ILE A 296 5.62 -21.16 4.33
CA ILE A 296 4.71 -21.98 5.14
C ILE A 296 3.60 -22.54 4.24
N TRP A 297 3.37 -23.85 4.35
CA TRP A 297 2.35 -24.59 3.61
C TRP A 297 1.30 -25.14 4.59
N ASP A 298 0.36 -24.29 5.01
CA ASP A 298 -0.72 -24.63 5.94
C ASP A 298 -1.93 -25.23 5.20
N ASN A 299 -2.42 -26.37 5.70
CA ASN A 299 -3.52 -27.16 5.10
C ASN A 299 -3.47 -27.32 3.56
N VAL A 300 -2.27 -27.45 2.99
CA VAL A 300 -2.07 -27.57 1.55
C VAL A 300 -2.30 -28.99 1.06
N ARG A 301 -3.07 -29.14 -0.03
CA ARG A 301 -3.29 -30.39 -0.75
C ARG A 301 -2.45 -30.44 -2.02
N TRP A 302 -1.82 -31.58 -2.26
CA TRP A 302 -0.96 -31.82 -3.43
C TRP A 302 -1.52 -32.97 -4.26
N SER A 303 -1.53 -32.79 -5.58
CA SER A 303 -1.80 -33.88 -6.53
C SER A 303 -0.58 -34.82 -6.61
N ASN A 304 -0.77 -36.01 -7.20
CA ASN A 304 0.35 -36.87 -7.55
C ASN A 304 1.07 -36.33 -8.79
N ASP A 305 2.39 -36.57 -8.88
CA ASP A 305 3.15 -36.35 -10.11
C ASP A 305 2.63 -37.25 -11.25
N GLY A 306 2.61 -36.72 -12.47
CA GLY A 306 2.14 -37.42 -13.65
C GLY A 306 2.13 -36.54 -14.90
N SER A 307 1.57 -37.06 -16.00
CA SER A 307 1.55 -36.33 -17.28
C SER A 307 0.86 -34.97 -17.15
N LYS A 308 1.62 -33.91 -17.43
CA LYS A 308 1.23 -32.49 -17.36
C LYS A 308 0.87 -32.00 -15.95
N MET A 309 1.34 -32.69 -14.91
CA MET A 309 1.01 -32.41 -13.51
C MET A 309 2.24 -32.70 -12.65
N HIS A 310 3.07 -31.69 -12.43
CA HIS A 310 4.35 -31.80 -11.72
C HIS A 310 4.38 -30.87 -10.48
N PRO A 311 3.59 -31.17 -9.43
CA PRO A 311 3.58 -30.40 -8.19
C PRO A 311 4.93 -30.49 -7.47
N ALA A 312 5.33 -29.41 -6.81
CA ALA A 312 6.59 -29.36 -6.06
C ALA A 312 6.54 -30.10 -4.72
N GLY A 313 5.34 -30.21 -4.11
CA GLY A 313 5.15 -30.86 -2.81
C GLY A 313 4.92 -32.38 -2.88
N PRO A 314 4.62 -33.03 -1.73
CA PRO A 314 4.30 -32.43 -0.44
C PRO A 314 5.49 -31.84 0.33
N ASN A 315 6.73 -32.12 -0.09
CA ASN A 315 7.95 -31.56 0.50
C ASN A 315 8.73 -30.77 -0.57
N PRO A 316 8.40 -29.48 -0.84
CA PRO A 316 9.06 -28.70 -1.88
C PRO A 316 10.57 -28.57 -1.68
N VAL A 317 11.33 -28.90 -2.72
CA VAL A 317 12.79 -28.72 -2.81
C VAL A 317 13.13 -27.87 -4.03
N SER A 318 14.17 -27.03 -3.94
CA SER A 318 14.62 -26.20 -5.06
C SER A 318 15.12 -27.07 -6.23
N THR A 319 14.64 -26.78 -7.43
CA THR A 319 15.11 -27.39 -8.69
C THR A 319 16.17 -26.54 -9.40
N THR A 320 16.38 -25.31 -8.95
CA THR A 320 17.40 -24.38 -9.43
C THR A 320 17.78 -23.39 -8.33
N SER A 321 18.69 -22.46 -8.59
CA SER A 321 18.95 -21.32 -7.71
C SER A 321 18.79 -20.02 -8.50
N ILE A 322 18.18 -19.01 -7.89
CA ILE A 322 17.82 -17.75 -8.56
C ILE A 322 18.41 -16.56 -7.79
N HIS A 323 19.27 -15.80 -8.45
CA HIS A 323 19.81 -14.56 -7.91
C HIS A 323 18.81 -13.41 -8.11
N ILE A 324 18.56 -12.65 -7.03
CA ILE A 324 17.74 -11.44 -7.02
C ILE A 324 18.69 -10.23 -6.95
N PRO A 325 18.62 -9.29 -7.91
CA PRO A 325 19.61 -8.20 -8.02
C PRO A 325 19.29 -6.98 -7.15
N TYR A 326 18.01 -6.73 -6.85
CA TYR A 326 17.56 -5.60 -6.04
C TYR A 326 17.64 -5.90 -4.55
N GLN A 327 17.69 -4.84 -3.73
CA GLN A 327 17.62 -4.95 -2.27
C GLN A 327 16.17 -5.15 -1.81
N TYR A 328 15.99 -6.01 -0.80
CA TYR A 328 14.73 -6.26 -0.12
C TYR A 328 15.04 -6.89 1.25
N GLN A 329 14.11 -6.76 2.19
CA GLN A 329 14.15 -7.45 3.48
C GLN A 329 12.80 -8.18 3.63
N PRO A 330 12.77 -9.52 3.53
CA PRO A 330 11.53 -10.26 3.63
C PRO A 330 11.14 -10.47 5.11
N ASP A 331 9.86 -10.30 5.40
CA ASP A 331 9.26 -10.70 6.68
C ASP A 331 9.42 -12.21 6.91
N GLN A 332 9.31 -12.64 8.18
CA GLN A 332 9.16 -14.06 8.50
C GLN A 332 7.78 -14.54 8.03
N ALA A 333 7.74 -15.69 7.34
CA ALA A 333 6.49 -16.19 6.75
C ALA A 333 5.33 -16.30 7.75
N SER A 334 5.61 -16.60 9.02
CA SER A 334 4.60 -16.74 10.08
C SER A 334 3.79 -15.47 10.36
N CYS A 335 4.34 -14.28 10.10
CA CYS A 335 3.62 -13.01 10.31
C CYS A 335 2.98 -12.45 9.03
N VAL A 336 3.31 -13.02 7.86
CA VAL A 336 2.82 -12.58 6.55
C VAL A 336 1.30 -12.44 6.48
N PRO A 337 0.46 -13.36 7.00
CA PRO A 337 -0.99 -13.16 7.00
C PRO A 337 -1.43 -11.89 7.74
N ALA A 338 -0.82 -11.56 8.88
CA ALA A 338 -1.15 -10.35 9.63
C ALA A 338 -0.69 -9.08 8.92
N ILE A 339 0.54 -9.09 8.37
CA ILE A 339 1.08 -7.97 7.57
C ILE A 339 0.22 -7.72 6.35
N VAL A 340 -0.04 -8.75 5.54
CA VAL A 340 -0.77 -8.64 4.28
C VAL A 340 -2.22 -8.19 4.52
N MET A 341 -2.90 -8.69 5.57
CA MET A 341 -4.26 -8.23 5.89
C MET A 341 -4.32 -6.77 6.36
N ALA A 342 -3.27 -6.27 7.03
CA ALA A 342 -3.16 -4.88 7.43
C ALA A 342 -2.83 -3.95 6.25
N THR A 343 -1.93 -4.37 5.36
CA THR A 343 -1.32 -3.53 4.31
C THR A 343 -2.00 -3.64 2.94
N ALA A 344 -2.42 -4.83 2.52
CA ALA A 344 -2.72 -5.06 1.11
C ALA A 344 -4.08 -4.52 0.65
N GLY A 345 -4.09 -3.95 -0.55
CA GLY A 345 -5.28 -3.46 -1.25
C GLY A 345 -5.41 -1.94 -1.28
N ALA A 346 -6.41 -1.47 -2.02
CA ALA A 346 -6.79 -0.06 -2.04
C ALA A 346 -7.38 0.39 -0.69
N ASN A 347 -7.26 1.68 -0.41
CA ASN A 347 -7.72 2.37 0.79
C ASN A 347 -7.08 1.87 2.12
N LYS A 348 -5.87 1.34 2.05
CA LYS A 348 -5.04 0.93 3.20
C LYS A 348 -4.01 1.98 3.66
N GLY A 349 -4.20 3.24 3.24
CA GLY A 349 -3.25 4.32 3.53
C GLY A 349 -1.86 4.15 2.89
N LEU A 350 -1.71 3.23 1.93
CA LEU A 350 -0.42 2.81 1.35
C LEU A 350 0.54 2.20 2.39
N ALA A 351 0.02 1.55 3.43
CA ALA A 351 0.81 0.99 4.52
C ALA A 351 1.74 -0.14 4.05
N VAL A 352 2.99 -0.13 4.48
CA VAL A 352 4.03 -1.10 4.07
C VAL A 352 4.63 -1.80 5.28
N SER A 353 5.22 -2.98 5.07
CA SER A 353 6.09 -3.57 6.06
C SER A 353 7.51 -2.98 6.03
N ASP A 354 8.16 -2.99 7.20
CA ASP A 354 9.59 -2.73 7.35
C ASP A 354 10.47 -4.00 7.25
N GLY A 355 9.87 -5.17 7.00
CA GLY A 355 10.58 -6.46 6.93
C GLY A 355 10.98 -7.02 8.30
N SER A 356 10.35 -6.55 9.38
CA SER A 356 10.55 -7.04 10.75
C SER A 356 9.26 -7.57 11.41
N CYS A 357 8.25 -7.93 10.61
CA CYS A 357 6.88 -8.21 11.05
C CYS A 357 6.16 -6.99 11.68
N HIS A 358 6.48 -5.79 11.21
CA HIS A 358 5.80 -4.55 11.61
C HIS A 358 5.25 -3.79 10.39
N VAL A 359 4.26 -2.91 10.62
CA VAL A 359 3.52 -2.15 9.58
C VAL A 359 3.68 -0.66 9.83
N THR A 360 3.98 0.08 8.77
CA THR A 360 4.21 1.54 8.76
C THR A 360 3.33 2.20 7.68
N THR A 361 2.98 3.48 7.82
CA THR A 361 2.07 4.18 6.88
C THR A 361 2.68 5.48 6.35
N PRO A 362 2.73 5.71 5.02
CA PRO A 362 3.20 6.98 4.45
C PRO A 362 2.31 8.18 4.81
N GLY A 363 2.93 9.25 5.33
CA GLY A 363 2.23 10.45 5.81
C GLY A 363 1.58 11.30 4.70
N ASN A 364 0.33 11.73 4.93
CA ASN A 364 -0.53 12.37 3.95
C ASN A 364 -0.45 13.92 4.02
N ASN A 365 0.52 14.52 3.32
CA ASN A 365 0.72 15.98 3.26
C ASN A 365 -0.16 16.66 2.18
N GLN A 366 -1.22 17.39 2.55
CA GLN A 366 -1.73 18.57 1.82
C GLN A 366 -2.70 19.39 2.71
N PRO A 367 -2.75 20.74 2.59
CA PRO A 367 -3.48 21.62 3.51
C PRO A 367 -4.88 21.97 3.01
N GLY A 368 -5.87 22.10 3.92
CA GLY A 368 -7.21 22.51 3.48
C GLY A 368 -8.31 22.59 4.54
N ASN A 369 -8.27 23.64 5.37
CA ASN A 369 -9.43 24.51 5.64
C ASN A 369 -10.82 23.84 5.81
N GLY A 370 -11.07 23.21 6.97
CA GLY A 370 -12.39 22.70 7.35
C GLY A 370 -13.23 23.74 8.09
N ASN A 371 -14.13 24.44 7.40
CA ASN A 371 -15.23 25.15 8.04
C ASN A 371 -16.26 24.10 8.50
N GLY A 372 -16.42 23.90 9.80
CA GLY A 372 -17.28 22.84 10.34
C GLY A 372 -18.76 23.18 10.36
N ASP A 373 -19.61 22.15 10.37
CA ASP A 373 -20.91 22.20 11.04
C ASP A 373 -21.30 20.81 11.62
N ASN A 374 -22.32 20.83 12.48
CA ASN A 374 -22.58 19.88 13.56
C ASN A 374 -23.58 18.74 13.22
N GLY A 375 -23.65 17.74 14.11
CA GLY A 375 -24.80 16.83 14.25
C GLY A 375 -24.38 15.40 14.62
N ASN A 376 -24.28 14.96 15.87
CA ASN A 376 -25.26 14.85 16.98
C ASN A 376 -26.15 13.57 16.93
N GLY A 377 -26.31 12.91 18.10
CA GLY A 377 -26.97 11.61 18.33
C GLY A 377 -25.96 10.45 18.27
N GLY A 378 -25.67 9.67 19.33
CA GLY A 378 -26.54 9.10 20.37
C GLY A 378 -26.88 7.65 19.96
N GLY A 379 -26.67 6.58 20.74
CA GLY A 379 -26.25 6.38 22.12
C GLY A 379 -26.84 5.04 22.63
N GLN A 380 -26.13 4.29 23.50
CA GLN A 380 -26.57 3.04 24.18
C GLN A 380 -26.73 1.78 23.27
N ASP A 381 -26.61 0.49 23.68
CA ASP A 381 -26.16 -0.23 24.91
C ASP A 381 -26.15 -1.77 24.58
N ASN A 382 -25.46 -2.72 25.23
CA ASN A 382 -24.32 -2.76 26.18
C ASN A 382 -23.69 -4.20 26.25
N GLY A 383 -22.43 -4.35 26.69
CA GLY A 383 -21.77 -5.62 27.10
C GLY A 383 -21.24 -6.57 25.98
N GLY A 384 -20.10 -7.27 26.11
CA GLY A 384 -19.03 -7.22 27.12
C GLY A 384 -18.39 -8.60 27.41
N ASP A 385 -17.09 -8.78 27.19
CA ASP A 385 -16.21 -9.72 27.94
C ASP A 385 -14.71 -9.38 27.72
N ASN A 386 -13.84 -10.01 28.51
CA ASN A 386 -12.40 -9.80 28.63
C ASN A 386 -11.61 -10.09 27.35
N GLY A 387 -10.66 -9.19 27.01
CA GLY A 387 -9.66 -9.43 25.98
C GLY A 387 -8.42 -8.57 26.19
N GLY A 388 -7.23 -9.15 25.99
CA GLY A 388 -5.96 -8.40 26.03
C GLY A 388 -5.94 -7.34 24.93
N GLY A 389 -6.01 -6.08 25.32
CA GLY A 389 -6.28 -4.97 24.42
C GLY A 389 -5.17 -4.68 23.42
N SER A 390 -5.27 -5.24 22.22
CA SER A 390 -4.75 -4.56 21.03
C SER A 390 -5.57 -3.29 20.80
N THR A 391 -4.93 -2.13 20.64
CA THR A 391 -5.60 -0.87 20.28
C THR A 391 -5.97 -0.86 18.80
N GLN A 392 -6.97 -1.67 18.44
CA GLN A 392 -7.64 -1.60 17.14
C GLN A 392 -8.62 -0.42 17.13
N GLY A 393 -8.09 0.78 16.88
CA GLY A 393 -8.88 1.99 16.80
C GLY A 393 -8.11 3.15 16.16
N VAL A 394 -8.84 4.17 15.73
CA VAL A 394 -8.24 5.44 15.31
C VAL A 394 -7.62 6.10 16.54
N ASN A 395 -6.38 6.59 16.45
CA ASN A 395 -5.80 7.41 17.50
C ASN A 395 -6.50 8.78 17.54
N LEU A 396 -7.37 8.94 18.54
CA LEU A 396 -8.22 10.10 18.79
C LEU A 396 -7.45 11.32 19.30
N ALA A 397 -6.16 11.18 19.62
CA ALA A 397 -5.30 12.29 20.03
C ALA A 397 -4.65 13.04 18.85
N LEU A 398 -4.63 12.45 17.64
CA LEU A 398 -3.95 13.04 16.49
C LEU A 398 -4.53 14.42 16.12
N ASN A 399 -3.66 15.43 16.09
CA ASN A 399 -3.97 16.84 15.86
C ASN A 399 -4.94 17.47 16.89
N VAL A 400 -5.19 16.81 18.02
CA VAL A 400 -5.97 17.36 19.13
C VAL A 400 -5.08 18.27 19.98
N ALA A 401 -5.66 19.28 20.61
CA ALA A 401 -4.87 20.26 21.35
C ALA A 401 -4.27 19.65 22.63
N ALA A 402 -2.98 19.88 22.86
CA ALA A 402 -2.30 19.48 24.09
C ALA A 402 -1.89 20.66 24.98
N ASP A 403 -1.80 20.45 26.29
CA ASP A 403 -1.14 21.34 27.26
C ASP A 403 -0.52 20.56 28.43
N GLY A 404 0.24 21.25 29.28
CA GLY A 404 0.94 20.61 30.39
C GLY A 404 1.43 21.59 31.44
N SER A 405 2.05 21.06 32.49
CA SER A 405 2.51 21.83 33.66
C SER A 405 3.79 22.64 33.39
N SER A 406 4.71 22.09 32.60
CA SER A 406 5.92 22.78 32.13
C SER A 406 6.47 22.10 30.87
N LYS A 407 7.41 22.75 30.18
CA LYS A 407 8.14 22.13 29.06
C LYS A 407 9.60 22.59 28.99
N GLY A 408 10.47 21.72 28.52
CA GLY A 408 11.88 22.00 28.23
C GLY A 408 12.09 22.80 26.95
N ASN A 409 13.22 23.52 26.85
CA ASN A 409 13.59 24.26 25.65
C ASN A 409 13.68 23.34 24.43
N GLY A 410 13.15 23.77 23.29
CA GLY A 410 13.11 22.98 22.06
C GLY A 410 11.95 21.98 21.94
N THR A 411 11.15 21.80 22.99
CA THR A 411 9.97 20.91 22.96
C THR A 411 8.64 21.68 22.90
N SER A 412 7.56 21.00 22.53
CA SER A 412 6.19 21.54 22.58
C SER A 412 5.22 20.56 23.20
N TYR A 413 4.09 21.05 23.73
CA TYR A 413 3.01 20.18 24.19
C TYR A 413 2.36 19.45 23.02
N GLY A 414 2.21 20.10 21.85
CA GLY A 414 1.57 19.50 20.67
C GLY A 414 2.35 18.32 20.05
N ASN A 415 3.62 18.14 20.44
CA ASN A 415 4.46 17.05 19.98
C ASN A 415 3.90 15.67 20.37
N VAL A 416 3.16 15.55 21.47
CA VAL A 416 2.54 14.26 21.87
C VAL A 416 1.24 13.93 21.13
N THR A 417 0.93 14.69 20.09
CA THR A 417 -0.33 14.62 19.34
C THR A 417 -0.13 14.82 17.83
N ASP A 418 1.11 14.97 17.35
CA ASP A 418 1.37 15.25 15.93
C ASP A 418 1.60 13.99 15.08
N GLY A 419 1.80 12.82 15.71
CA GLY A 419 2.07 11.56 15.02
C GLY A 419 3.53 11.40 14.58
N ASP A 420 4.42 12.34 14.95
CA ASP A 420 5.86 12.26 14.71
C ASP A 420 6.59 11.83 15.98
N SER A 421 6.72 10.51 16.13
CA SER A 421 7.47 9.87 17.22
C SER A 421 8.97 10.23 17.32
N SER A 422 9.50 11.06 16.41
CA SER A 422 10.85 11.66 16.52
C SER A 422 10.87 13.01 17.23
N THR A 423 9.72 13.69 17.31
CA THR A 423 9.52 14.82 18.22
C THR A 423 9.04 14.32 19.58
N TYR A 424 9.05 15.21 20.58
CA TYR A 424 8.59 14.88 21.94
C TYR A 424 8.24 16.12 22.75
N TRP A 425 7.34 15.95 23.71
CA TRP A 425 7.26 16.80 24.88
C TRP A 425 8.24 16.30 25.96
N SER A 426 8.89 17.22 26.65
CA SER A 426 9.65 16.94 27.86
C SER A 426 9.34 17.99 28.91
N PRO A 427 9.07 17.64 30.18
CA PRO A 427 8.92 18.62 31.24
C PRO A 427 10.25 19.31 31.57
N SER A 428 10.18 20.40 32.34
CA SER A 428 11.38 21.16 32.75
C SER A 428 12.28 20.46 33.80
N GLY A 429 11.98 19.20 34.16
CA GLY A 429 12.66 18.41 35.19
C GLY A 429 12.23 16.94 35.15
N SER A 430 12.43 16.18 36.23
CA SER A 430 12.05 14.75 36.30
C SER A 430 10.56 14.47 36.55
N THR A 431 9.74 15.51 36.73
CA THR A 431 8.29 15.39 36.97
C THR A 431 7.54 16.40 36.11
N GLY A 432 6.28 16.09 35.79
CA GLY A 432 5.43 16.97 35.01
C GLY A 432 4.13 16.33 34.57
N THR A 433 3.22 17.13 34.03
CA THR A 433 1.95 16.68 33.46
C THR A 433 1.89 17.07 32.00
N ILE A 434 1.49 16.13 31.15
CA ILE A 434 1.06 16.37 29.77
C ILE A 434 -0.39 15.92 29.61
N SER A 435 -1.16 16.65 28.82
CA SER A 435 -2.60 16.46 28.70
C SER A 435 -3.05 16.66 27.27
N VAL A 436 -4.01 15.84 26.83
CA VAL A 436 -4.75 16.05 25.57
C VAL A 436 -6.15 16.56 25.94
N LYS A 437 -6.60 17.63 25.29
CA LYS A 437 -7.83 18.38 25.63
C LYS A 437 -8.68 18.68 24.39
N ARG A 438 -9.98 18.93 24.62
CA ARG A 438 -11.03 19.03 23.58
C ARG A 438 -11.32 17.68 22.92
N LEU A 439 -11.21 16.60 23.68
CA LEU A 439 -11.53 15.25 23.22
C LEU A 439 -13.04 15.08 23.02
N ASN A 440 -13.82 15.57 23.99
CA ASN A 440 -15.29 15.64 24.00
C ASN A 440 -15.96 14.33 23.56
N GLN A 441 -15.39 13.20 23.98
CA GLN A 441 -15.80 11.86 23.55
C GLN A 441 -15.51 10.79 24.60
N THR A 442 -16.13 9.62 24.43
CA THR A 442 -15.90 8.46 25.27
C THR A 442 -14.64 7.71 24.82
N ILE A 443 -13.71 7.47 25.73
CA ILE A 443 -12.45 6.75 25.50
C ILE A 443 -12.28 5.66 26.57
N ASN A 444 -11.46 4.64 26.29
CA ASN A 444 -11.23 3.51 27.20
C ASN A 444 -9.82 2.91 27.14
N ALA A 445 -8.96 3.42 26.25
CA ALA A 445 -7.56 3.04 26.20
C ALA A 445 -6.67 4.23 25.83
N VAL A 446 -5.45 4.20 26.34
CA VAL A 446 -4.38 5.16 26.08
C VAL A 446 -3.08 4.40 25.83
N ARG A 447 -2.22 4.90 24.95
CA ARG A 447 -0.83 4.45 24.83
C ARG A 447 0.09 5.66 24.97
N ILE A 448 1.03 5.58 25.90
CA ILE A 448 2.05 6.61 26.11
C ILE A 448 3.34 6.08 25.48
N VAL A 449 3.91 6.82 24.54
CA VAL A 449 5.13 6.45 23.83
C VAL A 449 6.26 7.32 24.34
N GLU A 450 7.26 6.71 25.00
CA GLU A 450 8.53 7.39 25.29
C GLU A 450 9.37 7.48 24.01
N LEU A 451 10.12 8.57 23.85
CA LEU A 451 11.02 8.80 22.71
C LEU A 451 12.02 7.64 22.55
N SER A 452 12.38 7.32 21.30
CA SER A 452 13.33 6.25 21.02
C SER A 452 14.66 6.46 21.73
N GLY A 453 15.07 5.49 22.56
CA GLY A 453 16.28 5.55 23.38
C GLY A 453 16.06 6.12 24.80
N THR A 454 14.84 6.54 25.15
CA THR A 454 14.50 7.04 26.50
C THR A 454 13.51 6.14 27.25
N GLN A 455 13.18 4.96 26.74
CA GLN A 455 12.18 4.07 27.34
C GLN A 455 12.58 3.62 28.76
N GLY A 456 11.60 3.56 29.66
CA GLY A 456 11.81 3.25 31.08
C GLY A 456 12.36 4.42 31.91
N THR A 457 12.32 5.65 31.39
CA THR A 457 12.71 6.84 32.14
C THR A 457 11.65 7.17 33.20
N VAL A 458 10.37 7.02 32.87
CA VAL A 458 9.25 7.24 33.81
C VAL A 458 9.12 6.06 34.79
N THR A 459 9.26 6.34 36.09
CA THR A 459 9.26 5.33 37.16
C THR A 459 8.09 5.44 38.14
N SER A 460 7.27 6.49 38.04
CA SER A 460 5.97 6.58 38.71
C SER A 460 5.04 7.55 37.97
N TRP A 461 3.81 7.12 37.67
CA TRP A 461 2.84 7.91 36.93
C TRP A 461 1.38 7.64 37.32
N SER A 462 0.49 8.56 36.95
CA SER A 462 -0.97 8.40 36.97
C SER A 462 -1.62 8.96 35.70
N LEU A 463 -2.60 8.24 35.17
CA LEU A 463 -3.50 8.70 34.12
C LEU A 463 -4.78 9.20 34.77
N VAL A 464 -5.15 10.45 34.54
CA VAL A 464 -6.17 11.18 35.30
C VAL A 464 -7.18 11.80 34.33
N ASN A 465 -8.48 11.61 34.60
CA ASN A 465 -9.52 12.43 34.01
C ASN A 465 -9.38 13.85 34.59
N HIS A 466 -9.01 14.82 33.76
CA HIS A 466 -8.72 16.17 34.23
C HIS A 466 -10.00 16.95 34.58
N ASP A 467 -11.17 16.50 34.11
CA ASP A 467 -12.42 17.23 34.28
C ASP A 467 -12.99 17.07 35.70
N ASP A 468 -12.78 15.91 36.33
CA ASP A 468 -13.25 15.58 37.68
C ASP A 468 -12.11 15.21 38.67
N GLY A 469 -10.89 15.01 38.19
CA GLY A 469 -9.72 14.60 38.98
C GLY A 469 -9.63 13.10 39.27
N ALA A 470 -10.49 12.26 38.68
CA ALA A 470 -10.47 10.81 38.89
C ALA A 470 -9.21 10.17 38.29
N THR A 471 -8.51 9.35 39.07
CA THR A 471 -7.39 8.54 38.55
C THR A 471 -7.94 7.31 37.85
N LEU A 472 -7.70 7.22 36.54
CA LEU A 472 -8.15 6.13 35.66
C LEU A 472 -7.18 4.95 35.70
N ALA A 473 -5.88 5.22 35.84
CA ALA A 473 -4.82 4.21 36.01
C ALA A 473 -3.57 4.82 36.68
N SER A 474 -2.66 3.98 37.17
CA SER A 474 -1.35 4.39 37.70
C SER A 474 -0.36 3.24 37.63
N GLY A 475 0.94 3.54 37.56
CA GLY A 475 1.98 2.50 37.52
C GLY A 475 3.38 3.01 37.82
N SER A 476 4.33 2.07 37.92
CA SER A 476 5.77 2.33 38.08
C SER A 476 6.60 2.04 36.81
N SER A 477 5.93 1.62 35.73
CA SER A 477 6.45 1.50 34.37
C SER A 477 5.28 1.73 33.41
N ILE A 478 5.55 2.19 32.20
CA ILE A 478 4.52 2.45 31.18
C ILE A 478 4.24 1.14 30.42
N PRO A 479 3.01 0.58 30.46
CA PRO A 479 2.64 -0.59 29.66
C PRO A 479 2.41 -0.20 28.20
N SER A 480 2.39 -1.18 27.29
CA SER A 480 2.09 -0.96 25.87
C SER A 480 0.71 -0.32 25.64
N VAL A 481 -0.28 -0.64 26.47
CA VAL A 481 -1.62 -0.06 26.48
C VAL A 481 -2.08 0.10 27.93
N ILE A 482 -2.66 1.26 28.25
CA ILE A 482 -3.34 1.57 29.51
C ILE A 482 -4.84 1.52 29.23
N ALA A 483 -5.51 0.42 29.58
CA ALA A 483 -6.96 0.26 29.44
C ALA A 483 -7.69 0.62 30.74
N PHE A 484 -8.88 1.20 30.63
CA PHE A 484 -9.75 1.63 31.73
C PHE A 484 -11.23 1.61 31.27
N PRO A 485 -12.22 1.67 32.17
CA PRO A 485 -13.64 1.69 31.78
C PRO A 485 -13.97 2.87 30.85
N ASN A 486 -14.98 2.71 29.99
CA ASN A 486 -15.50 3.76 29.11
C ASN A 486 -15.75 5.07 29.88
N THR A 487 -14.90 6.06 29.64
CA THR A 487 -14.88 7.35 30.33
C THR A 487 -15.14 8.46 29.32
N ASN A 488 -16.16 9.28 29.56
CA ASN A 488 -16.44 10.45 28.73
C ASN A 488 -15.75 11.68 29.32
N LEU A 489 -14.86 12.31 28.57
CA LEU A 489 -14.09 13.47 29.03
C LEU A 489 -13.77 14.46 27.90
N GLU A 490 -13.59 15.71 28.29
CA GLU A 490 -13.01 16.79 27.48
C GLU A 490 -11.47 16.76 27.54
N LYS A 491 -10.89 16.37 28.68
CA LYS A 491 -9.44 16.38 28.89
C LYS A 491 -8.92 15.20 29.75
N ILE A 492 -7.85 14.56 29.27
CA ILE A 492 -7.13 13.51 30.00
C ILE A 492 -5.66 13.91 30.19
N SER A 493 -5.08 13.53 31.34
CA SER A 493 -3.72 13.93 31.74
C SER A 493 -2.88 12.73 32.15
N PHE A 494 -1.65 12.68 31.64
CA PHE A 494 -0.60 11.79 32.09
C PHE A 494 0.32 12.56 33.02
N VAL A 495 0.30 12.20 34.31
CA VAL A 495 1.03 12.84 35.39
C VAL A 495 2.23 11.97 35.75
N ILE A 496 3.44 12.53 35.62
CA ILE A 496 4.71 11.88 35.99
C ILE A 496 5.10 12.35 37.39
N HIS A 497 5.04 11.43 38.36
CA HIS A 497 5.39 11.66 39.76
C HIS A 497 6.87 11.40 40.04
N ALA A 498 7.50 10.49 39.29
CA ALA A 498 8.92 10.21 39.39
C ALA A 498 9.49 9.68 38.06
N ALA A 499 10.77 10.00 37.82
CA ALA A 499 11.55 9.51 36.69
C ALA A 499 13.03 9.40 37.07
N SER A 500 13.77 8.51 36.40
CA SER A 500 15.22 8.31 36.58
C SER A 500 16.08 9.36 35.86
N GLY A 501 15.48 10.12 34.94
CA GLY A 501 16.04 11.25 34.20
C GLY A 501 14.94 12.22 33.80
N THR A 502 15.20 13.13 32.87
CA THR A 502 14.16 14.00 32.29
C THR A 502 13.34 13.19 31.27
N PRO A 503 12.03 12.98 31.47
CA PRO A 503 11.20 12.22 30.53
C PRO A 503 11.12 12.87 29.15
N ALA A 504 11.01 12.05 28.11
CA ALA A 504 10.66 12.48 26.76
C ALA A 504 9.47 11.63 26.28
N ILE A 505 8.28 12.23 26.24
CA ILE A 505 7.08 11.58 25.71
C ILE A 505 6.96 12.00 24.25
N ALA A 506 7.07 11.03 23.35
CA ALA A 506 6.90 11.21 21.93
C ALA A 506 5.42 11.26 21.54
N GLU A 507 4.57 10.38 22.09
CA GLU A 507 3.12 10.37 21.80
C GLU A 507 2.28 10.12 23.06
N PHE A 508 1.08 10.70 23.09
CA PHE A 508 0.01 10.43 24.03
C PHE A 508 -1.23 10.03 23.22
N GLU A 509 -1.23 8.78 22.78
CA GLU A 509 -2.26 8.21 21.92
C GLU A 509 -3.51 7.84 22.73
N ILE A 510 -4.69 8.06 22.16
CA ILE A 510 -5.99 7.90 22.83
C ILE A 510 -6.92 7.08 21.94
N TYR A 511 -7.64 6.14 22.53
CA TYR A 511 -8.46 5.18 21.80
C TYR A 511 -9.82 4.95 22.46
N LYS A 512 -10.77 4.57 21.61
CA LYS A 512 -12.03 3.93 21.98
C LYS A 512 -12.09 2.57 21.28
N ASN A 513 -11.70 1.54 22.02
CA ASN A 513 -11.82 0.13 21.65
C ASN A 513 -13.26 -0.38 21.82
#